data_AF-A0A345VGW1-F1
#
_entry.id   AF-A0A345VGW1-F1
#
_cell.length_a   1.000
_cell.length_b   1.000
_cell.length_c   1.000
_cell.angle_alpha   90.00
_cell.angle_beta   90.00
_cell.angle_gamma   90.00
#
_symmetry.space_group_name_H-M   'P 1'
#
loop_
_entity.id
_entity.type
_entity.pdbx_description
1 polymer ?
#
loop_
_entity_poly.entity_id
_entity_poly.type
_entity_poly.pdbx_seq_one_letter_code
_entity_poly.pdbx_strand_id
1 'polypeptide(L)'
;MFVNVDPLSVHRTDAVIVLGGAASERLPVARRFQDEFHIPVLVISHTDTVGNRAADDACNAAAFPNSAVVCFRPPGLDTRGEAQAVSRLIAANGWRSVTVVTSSYHVTRAGRLIRQCTTADVQMVASHPDLDFFQWIRRFVVETGGLMDASFRPECANYRPEM
;
A
#
# COMPACT_ATOMS: atom_id res chain seq x y z
N MET A 1 -7.72 21.78 -11.11
CA MET A 1 -8.24 20.63 -11.89
C MET A 1 -8.67 19.59 -10.86
N PHE A 2 -9.97 19.50 -10.59
CA PHE A 2 -10.54 18.52 -9.67
C PHE A 2 -10.73 17.23 -10.45
N VAL A 3 -9.89 16.23 -10.20
CA VAL A 3 -10.11 14.91 -10.80
C VAL A 3 -11.00 14.13 -9.85
N ASN A 4 -12.28 14.13 -10.19
CA ASN A 4 -13.30 13.30 -9.60
C ASN A 4 -13.06 11.90 -10.17
N VAL A 5 -12.30 11.08 -9.44
CA VAL A 5 -12.18 9.66 -9.80
C VAL A 5 -13.44 9.00 -9.27
N ASP A 6 -14.23 8.43 -10.17
CA ASP A 6 -15.47 7.73 -9.84
C ASP A 6 -15.16 6.68 -8.75
N PRO A 7 -15.82 6.69 -7.58
CA PRO A 7 -15.61 5.66 -6.56
C PRO A 7 -15.87 4.23 -7.07
N LEU A 8 -16.49 4.06 -8.25
CA LEU A 8 -16.63 2.79 -8.97
C LEU A 8 -15.35 2.30 -9.67
N SER A 9 -14.30 3.13 -9.77
CA SER A 9 -12.99 2.74 -10.32
C SER A 9 -12.03 2.17 -9.27
N VAL A 10 -12.49 1.97 -8.02
CA VAL A 10 -11.89 0.97 -7.11
C VAL A 10 -12.22 -0.41 -7.70
N HIS A 11 -11.70 -0.68 -8.89
CA HIS A 11 -11.78 -1.98 -9.53
C HIS A 11 -11.14 -2.99 -8.59
N ARG A 12 -11.86 -4.09 -8.32
CA ARG A 12 -11.43 -5.27 -7.53
C ARG A 12 -9.92 -5.30 -7.31
N THR A 13 -9.49 -4.76 -6.17
CA THR A 13 -8.10 -4.86 -5.77
C THR A 13 -7.91 -6.22 -5.12
N ASP A 14 -6.81 -6.88 -5.43
CA ASP A 14 -6.53 -8.23 -4.94
C ASP A 14 -6.04 -8.21 -3.49
N ALA A 15 -5.41 -7.09 -3.07
CA ALA A 15 -4.90 -6.91 -1.72
C ALA A 15 -4.86 -5.43 -1.30
N VAL A 16 -5.09 -5.18 -0.01
CA VAL A 16 -4.76 -3.92 0.66
C VAL A 16 -3.41 -4.08 1.36
N ILE A 17 -2.47 -3.17 1.12
CA ILE A 17 -1.10 -3.23 1.63
C ILE A 17 -0.84 -2.03 2.52
N VAL A 18 -0.42 -2.24 3.75
CA VAL A 18 -0.04 -1.18 4.68
C VAL A 18 1.47 -1.04 4.74
N LEU A 19 2.00 0.14 4.38
CA LEU A 19 3.43 0.45 4.53
C LEU A 19 3.78 0.81 5.98
N GLY A 20 5.01 0.53 6.37
CA GLY A 20 5.52 0.64 7.74
C GLY A 20 5.67 2.09 8.21
N GLY A 21 5.47 2.27 9.52
CA GLY A 21 5.47 3.56 10.20
C GLY A 21 4.06 4.13 10.37
N ALA A 22 3.83 4.91 11.43
CA ALA A 22 2.50 5.44 11.78
C ALA A 22 1.36 4.39 11.71
N ALA A 23 1.63 3.15 12.16
CA ALA A 23 0.68 2.04 12.00
C ALA A 23 -0.66 2.28 12.70
N SER A 24 -0.66 3.03 13.81
CA SER A 24 -1.88 3.43 14.52
C SER A 24 -2.85 4.24 13.67
N GLU A 25 -2.35 4.95 12.65
CA GLU A 25 -3.15 5.74 11.71
C GLU A 25 -3.44 4.95 10.43
N ARG A 26 -2.47 4.18 9.94
CA ARG A 26 -2.56 3.50 8.63
C ARG A 26 -3.33 2.20 8.67
N LEU A 27 -3.13 1.38 9.70
CA LEU A 27 -3.73 0.04 9.78
C LEU A 27 -5.27 0.09 9.90
N PRO A 28 -5.88 1.01 10.69
CA PRO A 28 -7.34 1.12 10.73
C PRO A 28 -7.95 1.48 9.37
N VAL A 29 -7.29 2.36 8.61
CA VAL A 29 -7.74 2.73 7.25
C VAL A 29 -7.74 1.50 6.33
N ALA A 30 -6.66 0.72 6.37
CA ALA A 30 -6.52 -0.47 5.55
C ALA A 30 -7.53 -1.58 5.90
N ARG A 31 -7.77 -1.82 7.20
CA ARG A 31 -8.80 -2.75 7.65
C ARG A 31 -10.19 -2.32 7.19
N ARG A 32 -10.50 -1.02 7.29
CA ARG A 32 -11.78 -0.50 6.82
C ARG A 32 -11.95 -0.67 5.32
N PHE A 33 -10.89 -0.51 4.52
CA PHE A 33 -10.94 -0.88 3.09
C PHE A 33 -11.21 -2.36 2.88
N GLN A 34 -10.49 -3.20 3.60
CA GLN A 34 -10.63 -4.65 3.50
C GLN A 34 -12.09 -5.06 3.75
N ASP A 35 -12.66 -4.55 4.84
CA ASP A 35 -14.01 -4.88 5.29
C ASP A 35 -15.08 -4.30 4.35
N GLU A 36 -15.01 -3.01 4.01
CA GLU A 36 -16.03 -2.33 3.19
C GLU A 36 -16.09 -2.90 1.77
N PHE A 37 -14.92 -3.12 1.15
CA PHE A 37 -14.84 -3.57 -0.24
C PHE A 37 -14.64 -5.07 -0.39
N HIS A 38 -14.70 -5.82 0.70
CA HIS A 38 -14.57 -7.29 0.71
C HIS A 38 -13.28 -7.76 0.03
N ILE A 39 -12.18 -7.06 0.29
CA ILE A 39 -10.88 -7.35 -0.32
C ILE A 39 -10.29 -8.57 0.40
N PRO A 40 -9.86 -9.62 -0.33
CA PRO A 40 -9.58 -10.90 0.30
C PRO A 40 -8.33 -10.89 1.17
N VAL A 41 -7.36 -10.01 0.91
CA VAL A 41 -6.04 -10.05 1.57
C VAL A 41 -5.65 -8.68 2.13
N LEU A 42 -5.28 -8.65 3.41
CA LEU A 42 -4.60 -7.53 4.06
C LEU A 42 -3.12 -7.88 4.25
N VAL A 43 -2.25 -7.07 3.65
CA VAL A 43 -0.80 -7.18 3.77
C VAL A 43 -0.31 -6.11 4.74
N ILE A 44 0.50 -6.50 5.73
CA ILE A 44 1.00 -5.61 6.78
C ILE A 44 2.53 -5.61 6.74
N SER A 45 3.13 -4.44 6.50
CA SER A 45 4.56 -4.19 6.71
C SER A 45 4.83 -3.97 8.19
N HIS A 46 5.51 -4.92 8.85
CA HIS A 46 5.89 -4.84 10.27
C HIS A 46 7.39 -4.54 10.40
N THR A 47 7.81 -3.84 11.46
CA THR A 47 9.19 -3.30 11.56
C THR A 47 9.81 -3.32 12.96
N ASP A 48 9.06 -3.64 14.01
CA ASP A 48 9.47 -3.56 15.43
C ASP A 48 9.93 -2.14 15.86
N THR A 49 9.45 -1.11 15.16
CA THR A 49 9.74 0.28 15.50
C THR A 49 8.61 0.87 16.33
N VAL A 50 8.90 1.87 17.15
CA VAL A 50 7.89 2.50 18.02
C VAL A 50 6.68 2.98 17.22
N GLY A 51 6.91 3.58 16.05
CA GLY A 51 5.85 4.06 15.16
C GLY A 51 5.05 2.96 14.44
N ASN A 52 5.48 1.69 14.53
CA ASN A 52 4.84 0.57 13.84
C ASN A 52 4.22 -0.48 14.78
N ARG A 53 4.22 -0.22 16.10
CA ARG A 53 3.75 -1.17 17.12
C ARG A 53 2.38 -1.78 16.81
N ALA A 54 1.42 -0.98 16.34
CA ALA A 54 0.09 -1.50 16.01
C ALA A 54 0.10 -2.54 14.87
N ALA A 55 1.03 -2.41 13.91
CA ALA A 55 1.25 -3.41 12.86
C ALA A 55 1.96 -4.65 13.43
N ASP A 56 2.97 -4.45 14.27
CA ASP A 56 3.70 -5.54 14.93
C ASP A 56 2.75 -6.38 15.80
N ASP A 57 1.92 -5.74 16.63
CA ASP A 57 0.91 -6.38 17.47
C ASP A 57 -0.13 -7.14 16.64
N ALA A 58 -0.60 -6.55 15.53
CA ALA A 58 -1.55 -7.20 14.62
C ALA A 58 -0.97 -8.46 13.97
N CYS A 59 0.31 -8.43 13.61
CA CYS A 59 1.02 -9.60 13.07
C CYS A 59 1.26 -10.66 14.14
N ASN A 60 1.64 -10.27 15.36
CA ASN A 60 1.88 -11.20 16.47
C ASN A 60 0.59 -11.88 16.97
N ALA A 61 -0.55 -11.19 16.90
CA ALA A 61 -1.84 -11.73 17.30
C ALA A 61 -2.50 -12.65 16.24
N ALA A 62 -2.02 -12.61 14.99
CA ALA A 62 -2.58 -13.42 13.92
C ALA A 62 -2.10 -14.89 14.02
N ALA A 63 -3.02 -15.84 13.84
CA ALA A 63 -2.68 -17.25 13.70
C ALA A 63 -2.32 -17.55 12.24
N PHE A 64 -1.17 -18.19 12.01
CA PHE A 64 -0.69 -18.55 10.67
C PHE A 64 -0.67 -20.08 10.46
N PRO A 65 -0.89 -20.58 9.22
CA PRO A 65 -1.11 -19.82 7.99
C PRO A 65 -2.48 -19.12 7.94
N ASN A 66 -2.51 -17.90 7.38
CA ASN A 66 -3.71 -17.08 7.25
C ASN A 66 -3.83 -16.60 5.80
N SER A 67 -4.92 -16.96 5.11
CA SER A 67 -5.15 -16.54 3.73
C SER A 67 -5.64 -15.10 3.61
N ALA A 68 -6.18 -14.52 4.69
CA ALA A 68 -6.72 -13.17 4.71
C ALA A 68 -5.73 -12.11 5.21
N VAL A 69 -4.63 -12.54 5.85
CA VAL A 69 -3.60 -11.64 6.39
C VAL A 69 -2.22 -12.15 6.03
N VAL A 70 -1.40 -11.28 5.44
CA VAL A 70 0.01 -11.53 5.14
C VAL A 70 0.85 -10.50 5.90
N CYS A 71 1.80 -10.97 6.70
CA CYS A 71 2.77 -10.10 7.35
C CYS A 71 4.14 -10.26 6.69
N PHE A 72 4.79 -9.14 6.38
CA PHE A 72 6.15 -9.14 5.86
C PHE A 72 6.98 -8.06 6.53
N ARG A 73 8.29 -8.32 6.63
CA ARG A 73 9.28 -7.33 7.04
C ARG A 73 10.08 -6.87 5.82
N PRO A 74 10.16 -5.56 5.54
CA PRO A 74 11.00 -5.09 4.46
C PRO A 74 12.49 -5.33 4.80
N PRO A 75 13.35 -5.57 3.80
CA PRO A 75 14.78 -5.83 4.00
C PRO A 75 15.54 -4.63 4.60
N GLY A 76 14.95 -3.43 4.55
CA GLY A 76 15.44 -2.21 5.20
C GLY A 76 14.27 -1.32 5.60
N LEU A 77 14.52 -0.38 6.51
CA LEU A 77 13.53 0.59 7.00
C LEU A 77 13.45 1.82 6.09
N ASP A 78 13.46 1.60 4.79
CA ASP A 78 13.35 2.64 3.77
C ASP A 78 12.28 2.28 2.73
N THR A 79 11.78 3.32 2.05
CA THR A 79 10.70 3.17 1.05
C THR A 79 11.12 2.30 -0.15
N ARG A 80 12.42 2.13 -0.41
CA ARG A 80 12.92 1.31 -1.52
C ARG A 80 12.81 -0.17 -1.17
N GLY A 81 13.23 -0.56 0.02
CA GLY A 81 13.09 -1.91 0.56
C GLY A 81 11.62 -2.33 0.62
N GLU A 82 10.73 -1.42 1.03
CA GLU A 82 9.29 -1.65 0.98
C GLU A 82 8.78 -1.88 -0.44
N ALA A 83 9.15 -1.02 -1.40
CA ALA A 83 8.72 -1.17 -2.78
C ALA A 83 9.16 -2.50 -3.42
N GLN A 84 10.38 -2.95 -3.13
CA GLN A 84 10.88 -4.25 -3.58
C GLN A 84 10.14 -5.42 -2.93
N ALA A 85 9.87 -5.35 -1.63
CA ALA A 85 9.13 -6.39 -0.92
C ALA A 85 7.68 -6.49 -1.42
N VAL A 86 7.01 -5.36 -1.61
CA VAL A 86 5.66 -5.28 -2.18
C VAL A 86 5.63 -5.87 -3.59
N SER A 87 6.59 -5.51 -4.44
CA SER A 87 6.71 -6.07 -5.79
C SER A 87 6.83 -7.59 -5.80
N ARG A 88 7.65 -8.17 -4.90
CA ARG A 88 7.78 -9.63 -4.77
C ARG A 88 6.47 -10.28 -4.33
N LEU A 89 5.75 -9.66 -3.39
CA LEU A 89 4.44 -10.15 -2.97
C LEU A 89 3.41 -10.13 -4.09
N ILE A 90 3.35 -9.04 -4.87
CA ILE A 90 2.47 -8.93 -6.03
C ILE A 90 2.77 -10.04 -7.03
N ALA A 91 4.03 -10.25 -7.38
CA ALA A 91 4.44 -11.29 -8.32
C ALA A 91 4.12 -12.69 -7.80
N ALA A 92 4.50 -13.00 -6.55
CA ALA A 92 4.30 -14.31 -5.95
C ALA A 92 2.82 -14.71 -5.81
N ASN A 93 1.91 -13.74 -5.69
CA ASN A 93 0.48 -13.98 -5.59
C ASN A 93 -0.27 -13.76 -6.91
N GLY A 94 0.41 -13.35 -7.99
CA GLY A 94 -0.21 -13.05 -9.27
C GLY A 94 -1.21 -11.89 -9.24
N TRP A 95 -1.08 -10.97 -8.27
CA TRP A 95 -1.98 -9.83 -8.12
C TRP A 95 -1.84 -8.86 -9.29
N ARG A 96 -2.97 -8.38 -9.80
CA ARG A 96 -3.06 -7.45 -10.94
C ARG A 96 -3.42 -6.04 -10.49
N SER A 97 -4.07 -5.89 -9.35
CA SER A 97 -4.38 -4.60 -8.74
C SER A 97 -4.16 -4.66 -7.23
N VAL A 98 -3.45 -3.66 -6.67
CA VAL A 98 -3.24 -3.54 -5.22
C VAL A 98 -3.55 -2.13 -4.74
N THR A 99 -4.07 -2.03 -3.52
CA THR A 99 -4.31 -0.76 -2.83
C THR A 99 -3.26 -0.59 -1.74
N VAL A 100 -2.43 0.44 -1.82
CA VAL A 100 -1.34 0.70 -0.87
C VAL A 100 -1.71 1.87 0.03
N VAL A 101 -1.79 1.61 1.33
CA VAL A 101 -2.07 2.56 2.39
C VAL A 101 -0.77 3.07 3.00
N THR A 102 -0.60 4.40 3.03
CA THR A 102 0.52 5.07 3.70
C THR A 102 0.09 6.43 4.25
N SER A 103 0.98 7.18 4.91
CA SER A 103 0.67 8.55 5.36
C SER A 103 0.57 9.49 4.17
N SER A 104 -0.27 10.52 4.26
CA SER A 104 -0.52 11.50 3.19
C SER A 104 0.76 12.09 2.60
N TYR A 105 1.72 12.46 3.45
CA TYR A 105 3.03 13.02 3.06
C TYR A 105 3.99 12.00 2.43
N HIS A 106 3.67 10.70 2.45
CA HIS A 106 4.47 9.63 1.83
C HIS A 106 3.86 9.07 0.54
N VAL A 107 2.59 9.35 0.24
CA VAL A 107 1.87 8.76 -0.91
C VAL A 107 2.63 8.95 -2.23
N THR A 108 3.06 10.18 -2.50
CA THR A 108 3.80 10.53 -3.72
C THR A 108 5.07 9.69 -3.90
N ARG A 109 5.93 9.66 -2.87
CA ARG A 109 7.22 8.98 -2.93
C ARG A 109 7.04 7.47 -3.00
N ALA A 110 6.19 6.91 -2.15
CA ALA A 110 5.92 5.48 -2.12
C ALA A 110 5.29 4.99 -3.41
N GLY A 111 4.27 5.70 -3.92
CA GLY A 111 3.59 5.35 -5.16
C GLY A 111 4.53 5.36 -6.36
N ARG A 112 5.40 6.38 -6.48
CA ARG A 112 6.42 6.42 -7.55
C ARG A 112 7.35 5.19 -7.50
N LEU A 113 7.84 4.82 -6.32
CA LEU A 113 8.78 3.70 -6.18
C LEU A 113 8.10 2.35 -6.43
N ILE A 114 6.93 2.12 -5.87
CA ILE A 114 6.20 0.85 -6.04
C ILE A 114 5.86 0.64 -7.52
N ARG A 115 5.33 1.66 -8.20
CA ARG A 115 5.02 1.59 -9.64
C ARG A 115 6.24 1.36 -10.55
N GLN A 116 7.44 1.70 -10.10
CA GLN A 116 8.67 1.37 -10.84
C GLN A 116 9.06 -0.11 -10.70
N CYS A 117 8.54 -0.80 -9.68
CA CYS A 117 8.93 -2.16 -9.33
C CYS A 117 7.83 -3.19 -9.67
N THR A 118 6.69 -2.78 -10.24
CA THR A 118 5.61 -3.71 -10.61
C THR A 118 4.87 -3.21 -11.84
N THR A 119 4.26 -4.15 -12.56
CA THR A 119 3.33 -3.86 -13.66
C THR A 119 1.87 -3.93 -13.23
N ALA A 120 1.59 -4.35 -11.99
CA ALA A 120 0.24 -4.31 -11.44
C ALA A 120 -0.27 -2.87 -11.34
N ASP A 121 -1.59 -2.72 -11.40
CA ASP A 121 -2.22 -1.45 -11.05
C ASP A 121 -2.04 -1.20 -9.56
N VAL A 122 -1.67 0.03 -9.22
CA VAL A 122 -1.38 0.44 -7.84
C VAL A 122 -2.29 1.61 -7.52
N GLN A 123 -3.20 1.44 -6.58
CA GLN A 123 -3.97 2.54 -6.02
C GLN A 123 -3.30 3.00 -4.73
N MET A 124 -3.05 4.31 -4.60
CA MET A 124 -2.46 4.86 -3.37
C MET A 124 -3.54 5.48 -2.50
N VAL A 125 -3.48 5.18 -1.21
CA VAL A 125 -4.42 5.59 -0.18
C VAL A 125 -3.69 6.30 0.94
N ALA A 126 -4.02 7.57 1.16
CA ALA A 126 -3.48 8.39 2.24
C ALA A 126 -4.27 8.18 3.54
N SER A 127 -3.66 7.67 4.60
CA SER A 127 -4.24 7.77 5.95
C SER A 127 -4.37 9.24 6.36
N HIS A 128 -5.59 9.63 6.74
CA HIS A 128 -5.91 10.91 7.36
C HIS A 128 -6.75 10.63 8.61
N PRO A 129 -6.37 11.16 9.79
CA PRO A 129 -7.10 10.90 11.03
C PRO A 129 -8.46 11.59 11.12
N ASP A 130 -8.68 12.70 10.38
CA ASP A 130 -9.79 13.63 10.65
C ASP A 130 -10.97 13.58 9.66
N LEU A 131 -11.04 12.56 8.79
CA LEU A 131 -12.08 12.49 7.75
C LEU A 131 -12.99 11.27 7.91
N ASP A 132 -14.29 11.48 7.66
CA ASP A 132 -15.24 10.38 7.46
C ASP A 132 -14.82 9.57 6.21
N PHE A 133 -14.79 8.25 6.33
CA PHE A 133 -14.18 7.35 5.34
C PHE A 133 -14.77 7.47 3.94
N PHE A 134 -16.09 7.61 3.81
CA PHE A 134 -16.72 7.77 2.50
C PHE A 134 -16.43 9.14 1.88
N GLN A 135 -16.33 10.18 2.71
CA GLN A 135 -15.85 11.49 2.25
C GLN A 135 -14.38 11.45 1.85
N TRP A 136 -13.58 10.68 2.57
CA TRP A 136 -12.16 10.50 2.31
C TRP A 136 -11.92 9.75 0.98
N ILE A 137 -12.61 8.63 0.71
CA ILE A 137 -12.53 7.89 -0.58
C ILE A 137 -12.87 8.81 -1.75
N ARG A 138 -13.96 9.59 -1.63
CA ARG A 138 -14.40 10.51 -2.69
C ARG A 138 -13.42 11.64 -2.99
N ARG A 139 -12.56 12.00 -2.03
CA ARG A 139 -11.64 13.14 -2.14
C ARG A 139 -10.21 12.75 -2.51
N PHE A 140 -9.82 11.51 -2.25
CA PHE A 140 -8.43 11.09 -2.35
C PHE A 140 -8.29 9.74 -3.05
N VAL A 141 -8.25 9.81 -4.37
CA VAL A 141 -7.47 8.89 -5.20
C VAL A 141 -6.34 9.73 -5.78
N VAL A 142 -5.09 9.39 -5.45
CA VAL A 142 -3.95 10.07 -6.08
C VAL A 142 -3.77 9.49 -7.47
N GLU A 143 -4.37 10.17 -8.45
CA GLU A 143 -4.13 9.89 -9.86
C GLU A 143 -2.68 10.28 -10.20
N THR A 144 -1.97 9.34 -10.82
CA THR A 144 -0.54 9.43 -11.15
C THR A 144 -0.28 10.38 -12.34
N GLY A 145 -1.00 11.49 -12.41
CA GLY A 145 -0.94 12.47 -13.49
C GLY A 145 -0.14 13.70 -13.08
N GLY A 146 1.18 13.56 -12.94
CA GLY A 146 2.09 14.71 -12.96
C GLY A 146 2.88 14.93 -11.68
N LEU A 147 4.06 14.32 -11.62
CA LEU A 147 5.19 14.86 -10.87
C LEU A 147 6.46 14.73 -11.72
N MET A 148 6.72 15.79 -12.49
CA MET A 148 8.06 16.09 -12.97
C MET A 148 8.88 16.55 -11.76
N ASP A 149 9.58 15.63 -11.10
CA ASP A 149 10.68 16.00 -10.22
C ASP A 149 11.96 15.24 -10.62
N ALA A 150 12.96 16.05 -10.96
CA ALA A 150 14.15 15.74 -11.71
C ALA A 150 15.18 15.00 -10.86
N SER A 151 14.95 13.70 -10.70
CA SER A 151 15.99 12.74 -10.31
C SER A 151 15.62 11.38 -10.88
N PHE A 152 16.13 11.07 -12.07
CA PHE A 152 16.01 9.77 -12.71
C PHE A 152 17.12 8.85 -12.21
N ARG A 153 16.91 8.23 -11.04
CA ARG A 153 17.58 6.97 -10.71
C ARG A 153 16.50 5.88 -10.70
N PRO A 154 16.41 5.04 -11.72
CA PRO A 154 15.47 3.92 -11.71
C PRO A 154 15.86 2.96 -10.59
N GLU A 155 15.07 2.90 -9.53
CA GLU A 155 15.40 2.09 -8.36
C GLU A 155 15.13 0.59 -8.57
N CYS A 156 14.33 0.29 -9.59
CA CYS A 156 13.97 -1.06 -10.02
C CYS A 156 14.32 -1.30 -11.50
N ALA A 157 15.42 -0.72 -12.00
CA ALA A 157 15.90 -0.87 -13.39
C ALA A 157 16.05 -2.34 -13.86
N ASN A 158 16.18 -3.27 -12.92
CA ASN A 158 16.34 -4.71 -13.16
C ASN A 158 15.13 -5.55 -12.69
N TYR A 159 13.95 -4.95 -12.48
CA TYR A 159 12.75 -5.74 -12.18
C TYR A 159 12.43 -6.67 -13.36
N ARG A 160 12.59 -7.97 -13.14
CA ARG A 160 12.12 -9.03 -14.02
C ARG A 160 11.02 -9.77 -13.25
N PRO A 161 9.75 -9.73 -13.68
CA PRO A 161 8.78 -10.66 -13.15
C PRO A 161 9.24 -12.07 -13.58
N GLU A 162 9.64 -12.89 -12.62
CA GLU A 162 9.90 -14.31 -12.90
C GLU A 162 8.56 -14.95 -13.29
N MET A 163 8.57 -15.60 -14.46
CA MET A 163 7.40 -16.12 -15.18
C MET A 163 7.05 -17.53 -14.71
#